data_AF-A0A168L5C9-F1
#
_entry.id   AF-A0A168L5C9-F1
#
_cell.length_a   1.000
_cell.length_b   1.000
_cell.length_c   1.000
_cell.angle_alpha   90.00
_cell.angle_beta   90.00
_cell.angle_gamma   90.00
#
_symmetry.space_group_name_H-M   'P 1'
#
loop_
_entity.id
_entity.type
_entity.pdbx_description
1 polymer ?
#
loop_
_entity_poly.entity_id
_entity_poly.type
_entity_poly.pdbx_seq_one_letter_code
_entity_poly.pdbx_strand_id
1 'polypeptide(L)'
;MKIICSICLQEIGRNDAVSLAVCGHVFDLTCILHCLQVSKKCPLCSQDVFGTTQEQQFIRMYFSTDNSDEKTISQLKFKINTLSEEVQKHQRQARNFTALEQLHTETKEELQRSRELITLLHEKYNNLRVELSMARVDLSKKN
;
A
#
# COMPACT_ATOMS: atom_id res chain seq x y z
N MET A 1 -21.84 3.33 -17.08
CA MET A 1 -23.00 3.23 -17.97
C MET A 1 -23.03 4.50 -18.80
N LYS A 2 -23.21 4.40 -20.11
CA LYS A 2 -23.33 5.57 -20.99
C LYS A 2 -24.81 5.96 -21.09
N ILE A 3 -25.13 7.22 -20.81
CA ILE A 3 -26.49 7.74 -20.93
C ILE A 3 -26.57 8.44 -22.27
N ILE A 4 -27.51 8.05 -23.12
CA ILE A 4 -27.71 8.67 -24.45
C ILE A 4 -28.95 9.55 -24.40
N CYS A 5 -28.81 10.80 -24.85
CA CYS A 5 -29.94 11.71 -24.99
C CYS A 5 -30.80 11.27 -26.18
N SER A 6 -32.09 11.04 -25.97
CA SER A 6 -32.98 10.59 -27.06
C SER A 6 -33.35 11.70 -28.07
N ILE A 7 -32.92 12.94 -27.82
CA ILE A 7 -33.17 14.09 -28.72
C ILE A 7 -32.02 14.24 -29.72
N CYS A 8 -30.78 14.33 -29.25
CA CYS A 8 -29.60 14.51 -30.10
C CYS A 8 -28.86 13.20 -30.43
N LEU A 9 -29.24 12.09 -29.77
CA LEU A 9 -28.63 10.77 -29.88
C LEU A 9 -27.14 10.74 -29.50
N GLN A 10 -26.66 11.73 -28.73
CA GLN A 10 -25.29 11.79 -28.22
C GLN A 10 -25.20 11.31 -26.76
N GLU A 11 -23.99 10.93 -26.36
CA GLU A 11 -23.68 10.61 -24.97
C GLU A 11 -23.72 11.88 -24.10
N ILE A 12 -24.51 11.82 -23.04
CA ILE A 12 -24.72 12.93 -22.12
C ILE A 12 -23.52 13.06 -21.18
N GLY A 13 -22.96 14.27 -21.08
CA GLY A 13 -21.89 14.58 -20.13
C GLY A 13 -22.36 14.46 -18.67
N ARG A 14 -21.43 14.14 -17.75
CA ARG A 14 -21.72 13.94 -16.32
C ARG A 14 -22.52 15.06 -15.65
N ASN A 15 -22.30 16.30 -16.06
CA ASN A 15 -22.92 17.48 -15.46
C ASN A 15 -24.07 18.05 -16.31
N ASP A 16 -24.34 17.46 -17.47
CA ASP A 16 -25.33 17.97 -18.42
C ASP A 16 -26.62 17.13 -18.44
N ALA A 17 -26.62 16.00 -17.73
CA ALA A 17 -27.79 15.14 -17.58
C ALA A 17 -28.83 15.76 -16.66
N VAL A 18 -30.04 15.98 -17.19
CA VAL A 18 -31.17 16.45 -16.41
C VAL A 18 -32.35 15.50 -16.54
N SER A 19 -33.01 15.25 -15.40
CA SER A 19 -34.21 14.43 -15.34
C SER A 19 -35.45 15.29 -15.19
N LEU A 20 -36.51 14.94 -15.91
CA LEU A 20 -37.82 15.57 -15.72
C LEU A 20 -38.47 15.04 -14.45
N ALA A 21 -38.83 15.92 -13.52
CA ALA A 21 -39.31 15.55 -12.19
C ALA A 21 -40.55 14.63 -12.20
N VAL A 22 -41.47 14.84 -13.16
CA VAL A 22 -42.75 14.12 -13.23
C VAL A 22 -42.62 12.70 -13.79
N CYS A 23 -41.73 12.47 -14.78
CA CYS A 23 -41.66 11.19 -15.49
C CYS A 23 -40.29 10.50 -15.40
N GLY A 24 -39.27 11.15 -14.83
CA GLY A 24 -37.93 10.59 -14.63
C GLY A 24 -37.10 10.37 -15.90
N HIS A 25 -37.61 10.76 -17.08
CA HIS A 25 -36.85 10.70 -18.33
C HIS A 25 -35.72 11.72 -18.36
N VAL A 26 -34.59 11.34 -18.96
CA VAL A 26 -33.33 12.08 -18.89
C VAL A 26 -32.80 12.45 -20.27
N PHE A 27 -32.32 13.68 -20.36
CA PHE A 27 -31.88 14.33 -21.59
C PHE A 27 -30.67 15.23 -21.29
N ASP A 28 -29.97 15.67 -22.32
CA ASP A 28 -29.07 16.82 -22.20
C ASP A 28 -29.88 18.08 -21.85
N LEU A 29 -29.35 18.90 -20.94
CA LEU A 29 -29.92 20.17 -20.51
C LEU A 29 -30.31 21.06 -21.70
N THR A 30 -29.39 21.25 -22.64
CA THR A 30 -29.61 22.09 -23.81
C THR A 30 -30.73 21.56 -24.70
N CYS A 31 -30.78 20.25 -24.93
CA CYS A 31 -31.78 19.62 -25.79
C CYS A 31 -33.18 19.73 -25.20
N ILE A 32 -33.34 19.42 -23.91
CA ILE A 32 -34.66 19.46 -23.29
C ILE A 32 -35.17 20.90 -23.13
N LEU A 33 -34.29 21.87 -22.84
CA LEU A 33 -34.70 23.28 -22.77
C LEU A 33 -35.28 23.78 -24.10
N HIS A 34 -34.68 23.43 -25.24
CA HIS A 34 -35.23 23.77 -26.57
C HIS A 34 -36.60 23.13 -26.80
N CYS A 35 -36.78 21.84 -26.46
CA CYS A 35 -38.09 21.19 -26.59
C CYS A 35 -39.16 21.88 -25.72
N LEU A 36 -38.81 22.28 -24.50
CA LEU A 36 -39.72 22.93 -23.56
C LEU A 36 -40.07 24.37 -23.93
N GLN A 37 -39.33 25.00 -24.85
CA GLN A 37 -39.76 26.28 -25.44
C GLN A 37 -40.98 26.08 -26.36
N VAL A 38 -41.07 24.94 -27.03
CA VAL A 38 -42.13 24.65 -28.00
C VAL A 38 -43.34 23.95 -27.36
N SER A 39 -43.10 22.97 -26.48
CA SER A 39 -44.16 22.18 -25.84
C SER A 39 -43.80 21.86 -24.41
N LYS A 40 -44.74 22.00 -23.47
CA LYS A 40 -44.52 21.70 -22.05
C LYS A 40 -44.66 20.21 -21.72
N LYS A 41 -44.45 19.33 -22.70
CA LYS A 41 -44.59 17.88 -22.61
C LYS A 41 -43.25 17.18 -22.79
N CYS A 42 -43.08 16.05 -22.10
CA CYS A 42 -41.91 15.19 -22.27
C CYS A 42 -41.82 14.66 -23.70
N PRO A 43 -40.66 14.79 -24.39
CA PRO A 43 -40.49 14.25 -25.75
C PRO A 43 -40.60 12.72 -25.87
N LEU A 44 -40.43 11.98 -24.77
CA LEU A 44 -40.47 10.51 -24.76
C LEU A 44 -41.86 9.94 -24.46
N CYS A 45 -42.59 10.50 -23.48
CA CYS A 45 -43.87 9.95 -23.03
C CYS A 45 -45.06 10.90 -23.20
N SER A 46 -44.84 12.13 -23.69
CA SER A 46 -45.87 13.17 -23.88
C SER A 46 -46.62 13.62 -22.61
N GLN A 47 -46.16 13.23 -21.42
CA GLN A 47 -46.69 13.73 -20.14
C GLN A 47 -46.27 15.18 -19.90
N ASP A 48 -47.13 15.95 -19.24
CA ASP A 48 -46.83 17.35 -18.89
C ASP A 48 -45.71 17.45 -17.85
N VAL A 49 -44.76 18.35 -18.10
CA VAL A 49 -43.55 18.52 -17.27
C VAL A 49 -43.83 19.28 -15.97
N PHE A 50 -44.93 20.04 -15.92
CA PHE A 50 -45.33 20.86 -14.75
C PHE A 50 -46.55 20.30 -14.01
N GLY A 51 -46.85 19.00 -14.16
CA GLY A 51 -48.03 18.36 -13.54
C GLY A 51 -48.04 18.47 -12.01
N THR A 52 -49.21 18.79 -11.45
CA THR A 52 -49.47 19.03 -10.01
C THR A 52 -49.76 17.76 -9.20
N THR A 53 -49.58 16.57 -9.76
CA THR A 53 -49.80 15.31 -9.04
C THR A 53 -48.68 15.12 -8.01
N GLN A 54 -49.00 15.49 -6.77
CA GLN A 54 -48.17 15.58 -5.57
C GLN A 54 -47.50 14.26 -5.13
N GLU A 55 -47.66 13.17 -5.88
CA GLU A 55 -47.39 11.82 -5.40
C GLU A 55 -46.16 11.14 -6.03
N GLN A 56 -45.56 11.68 -7.10
CA GLN A 56 -44.43 10.99 -7.77
C GLN A 56 -43.34 11.96 -8.24
N GLN A 57 -42.41 12.28 -7.34
CA GLN A 57 -41.12 12.86 -7.72
C GLN A 57 -40.12 11.71 -7.91
N PHE A 58 -39.74 11.43 -9.17
CA PHE A 58 -38.78 10.37 -9.45
C PHE A 58 -37.34 10.91 -9.32
N ILE A 59 -36.58 10.37 -8.36
CA ILE A 59 -35.15 10.61 -8.25
C ILE A 59 -34.43 9.46 -8.94
N ARG A 60 -33.81 9.75 -10.09
CA ARG A 60 -32.98 8.76 -10.80
C ARG A 60 -31.53 8.89 -10.36
N MET A 61 -31.02 7.85 -9.71
CA MET A 61 -29.61 7.77 -9.33
C MET A 61 -28.78 7.26 -10.50
N TYR A 62 -27.67 7.94 -10.77
CA TYR A 62 -26.69 7.54 -11.76
C TYR A 62 -25.38 7.19 -11.08
N PHE A 63 -25.02 5.90 -11.13
CA PHE A 63 -23.68 5.46 -10.72
C PHE A 63 -22.71 5.79 -11.85
N SER A 64 -21.81 6.75 -11.61
CA SER A 64 -20.74 7.06 -12.54
C SER A 64 -19.78 5.87 -12.58
N THR A 65 -19.71 5.20 -13.73
CA THR A 65 -18.64 4.26 -14.07
C THR A 65 -18.00 4.78 -15.35
N ASP A 66 -17.31 5.89 -15.24
CA ASP A 66 -16.50 6.40 -16.33
C ASP A 66 -15.09 5.78 -16.25
N ASN A 67 -14.37 5.78 -17.36
CA ASN A 67 -13.02 5.23 -17.44
C ASN A 67 -11.97 5.97 -16.55
N SER A 68 -12.35 6.96 -15.74
CA SER A 68 -11.53 7.45 -14.62
C SER A 68 -11.06 6.29 -13.74
N ASP A 69 -11.91 5.29 -13.54
CA ASP A 69 -11.56 4.11 -12.76
C ASP A 69 -10.45 3.31 -13.43
N GLU A 70 -10.45 3.16 -14.75
CA GLU A 70 -9.44 2.38 -15.48
C GLU A 70 -8.05 3.03 -15.41
N LYS A 71 -7.97 4.36 -15.54
CA LYS A 71 -6.72 5.11 -15.38
C LYS A 71 -6.23 5.06 -13.93
N THR A 72 -7.13 5.24 -12.97
CA THR A 72 -6.83 5.18 -11.53
C THR A 72 -6.35 3.78 -11.13
N ILE A 73 -7.03 2.73 -11.59
CA ILE A 73 -6.66 1.33 -11.37
C ILE A 73 -5.28 1.03 -11.95
N SER A 74 -4.98 1.52 -13.16
CA SER A 74 -3.68 1.33 -13.79
C SER A 74 -2.56 2.03 -13.02
N GLN A 75 -2.79 3.24 -12.54
CA GLN A 75 -1.84 3.96 -11.69
C GLN A 75 -1.62 3.27 -10.33
N LEU A 76 -2.69 2.77 -9.71
CA LEU A 76 -2.61 2.02 -8.47
C LEU A 76 -1.85 0.71 -8.65
N LYS A 77 -2.10 -0.03 -9.74
CA LYS A 77 -1.34 -1.25 -10.08
C LYS A 77 0.15 -0.96 -10.22
N PHE A 78 0.51 0.11 -10.92
CA PHE A 78 1.91 0.52 -11.05
C PHE A 78 2.54 0.82 -9.69
N LYS A 79 1.88 1.64 -8.86
CA LYS A 79 2.35 1.96 -7.51
C LYS A 79 2.49 0.71 -6.62
N ILE A 80 1.52 -0.20 -6.68
CA ILE A 80 1.54 -1.47 -5.93
C ILE A 80 2.75 -2.30 -6.33
N ASN A 81 3.03 -2.43 -7.63
CA ASN A 81 4.17 -3.20 -8.11
C ASN A 81 5.50 -2.58 -7.66
N THR A 82 5.67 -1.26 -7.80
CA THR A 82 6.87 -0.56 -7.34
C THR A 82 7.10 -0.74 -5.84
N LEU A 83 6.06 -0.52 -5.02
CA LEU A 83 6.15 -0.71 -3.57
C LEU A 83 6.45 -2.18 -3.21
N SER A 84 5.88 -3.13 -3.93
CA SER A 84 6.13 -4.56 -3.70
C SER A 84 7.58 -4.94 -3.98
N GLU A 85 8.18 -4.38 -5.03
CA GLU A 85 9.60 -4.57 -5.35
C GLU A 85 10.51 -3.96 -4.26
N GLU A 86 10.19 -2.76 -3.78
CA GLU A 86 10.91 -2.11 -2.69
C GLU A 86 10.82 -2.92 -1.38
N VAL A 87 9.63 -3.41 -1.02
CA VAL A 87 9.43 -4.25 0.16
C VAL A 87 10.26 -5.54 0.05
N GLN A 88 10.26 -6.21 -1.10
CA GLN A 88 11.08 -7.40 -1.30
C GLN A 88 12.58 -7.11 -1.14
N LYS A 89 13.06 -5.97 -1.65
CA LYS A 89 14.46 -5.56 -1.51
C LYS A 89 14.83 -5.34 -0.04
N HIS A 90 14.02 -4.59 0.70
CA HIS A 90 14.25 -4.34 2.13
C HIS A 90 14.17 -5.63 2.95
N GLN A 91 13.28 -6.56 2.59
CA GLN A 91 13.17 -7.84 3.26
C GLN A 91 14.41 -8.72 3.05
N ARG A 92 15.04 -8.67 1.88
CA ARG A 92 16.34 -9.34 1.65
C ARG A 92 17.45 -8.70 2.48
N GLN A 93 17.49 -7.37 2.55
CA GLN A 93 18.48 -6.66 3.37
C GLN A 93 18.33 -6.98 4.86
N ALA A 94 17.10 -7.04 5.37
CA ALA A 94 16.81 -7.43 6.75
C ALA A 94 17.33 -8.85 7.06
N ARG A 95 17.09 -9.82 6.16
CA ARG A 95 17.63 -11.19 6.31
C ARG A 95 19.15 -11.22 6.37
N ASN A 96 19.82 -10.46 5.50
CA ASN A 96 21.28 -10.36 5.50
C ASN A 96 21.79 -9.74 6.82
N PHE A 97 21.09 -8.73 7.33
CA PHE A 97 21.46 -8.10 8.60
C PHE A 97 21.32 -9.07 9.77
N THR A 98 20.23 -9.84 9.85
CA THR A 98 20.05 -10.87 10.89
C THR A 98 21.13 -11.95 10.85
N ALA A 99 21.52 -12.40 9.64
CA ALA A 99 22.61 -13.38 9.49
C ALA A 99 23.95 -12.80 9.96
N LEU A 100 24.21 -11.51 9.70
CA LEU A 100 25.42 -10.83 10.14
C LEU A 100 25.44 -10.65 11.67
N GLU A 101 24.30 -10.31 12.28
CA GLU A 101 24.17 -10.23 13.74
C GLU A 101 24.48 -11.58 14.40
N GLN A 102 23.98 -12.69 13.85
CA GLN A 102 24.27 -14.02 14.36
C GLN A 102 25.77 -14.35 14.29
N LEU A 103 26.41 -14.10 13.15
CA LEU A 103 27.86 -14.32 13.00
C LEU A 103 28.67 -13.46 13.98
N HIS A 104 28.22 -12.22 14.22
CA HIS A 104 28.85 -11.34 15.19
C HIS A 104 28.73 -11.89 16.62
N THR A 105 27.58 -12.43 17.00
CA THR A 105 27.40 -13.07 18.32
C THR A 105 28.30 -14.28 18.50
N GLU A 106 28.38 -15.16 17.50
CA GLU A 106 29.24 -16.35 17.53
C GLU A 106 30.73 -15.97 17.65
N THR A 107 31.16 -14.97 16.86
CA THR A 107 32.55 -14.47 16.90
C THR A 107 32.88 -13.84 18.26
N LYS A 108 31.92 -13.12 18.87
CA LYS A 108 32.08 -12.51 20.18
C LYS A 108 32.23 -13.56 21.29
N GLU A 109 31.43 -14.62 21.24
CA GLU A 109 31.53 -15.74 22.18
C GLU A 109 32.85 -16.50 22.04
N GLU A 110 33.31 -16.72 20.81
CA GLU A 110 34.60 -17.36 20.55
C GLU A 110 35.77 -16.49 21.07
N LEU A 111 35.70 -15.18 20.85
CA LEU A 111 36.69 -14.25 21.39
C LEU A 111 36.72 -14.27 22.92
N GLN A 112 35.55 -14.36 23.56
CA GLN A 112 35.45 -14.45 25.01
C GLN A 112 36.10 -15.75 25.54
N ARG A 113 35.81 -16.89 24.91
CA ARG A 113 36.44 -18.18 25.23
C ARG A 113 37.96 -18.14 25.09
N SER A 114 38.45 -17.54 24.00
CA SER A 114 39.89 -17.37 23.77
C SER A 114 40.56 -16.54 24.86
N ARG A 115 39.92 -15.45 25.33
CA ARG A 115 40.42 -14.62 26.43
C ARG A 115 40.52 -15.41 27.74
N GLU A 116 39.49 -16.18 28.09
CA GLU A 116 39.48 -17.02 29.29
C GLU A 116 40.61 -18.06 29.26
N LEU A 117 40.81 -18.70 28.10
CA LEU A 117 41.89 -19.65 27.90
C LEU A 117 43.27 -19.00 28.06
N ILE A 118 43.48 -17.80 27.51
CA ILE A 118 44.73 -17.05 27.66
C ILE A 118 45.00 -16.78 29.14
N THR A 119 43.99 -16.36 29.92
CA THR A 119 44.14 -16.12 31.37
C THR A 119 44.58 -17.39 32.10
N LEU A 120 43.92 -18.52 31.84
CA LEU A 120 44.27 -19.81 32.45
C LEU A 120 45.68 -20.28 32.08
N LEU A 121 46.08 -20.10 30.83
CA LEU A 121 47.45 -20.41 30.39
C LEU A 121 48.48 -19.52 31.09
N HIS A 122 48.16 -18.24 31.31
CA HIS A 122 49.02 -17.31 32.03
C HIS A 122 49.21 -17.72 33.49
N GLU A 123 48.14 -18.11 34.17
CA GLU A 123 48.19 -18.63 35.54
C GLU A 123 49.03 -19.92 35.62
N LYS A 124 48.77 -20.87 34.72
CA LYS A 124 49.52 -22.13 34.65
C LYS A 124 51.01 -21.88 34.42
N TYR A 125 51.36 -21.00 33.50
CA TYR A 125 52.75 -20.62 33.25
C TYR A 125 53.43 -20.02 34.49
N ASN A 126 52.73 -19.12 35.19
CA ASN A 126 53.25 -18.52 36.43
C ASN A 126 53.49 -19.56 37.52
N ASN A 127 52.57 -20.51 37.71
CA ASN A 127 52.72 -21.60 38.68
C ASN A 127 53.93 -22.47 38.36
N LEU A 128 54.06 -22.93 37.10
CA LEU A 128 55.22 -23.71 36.65
C LEU A 128 56.53 -22.93 36.84
N ARG A 129 56.54 -21.62 36.60
CA ARG A 129 57.71 -20.76 36.81
C ARG A 129 58.13 -20.73 38.28
N VAL A 130 57.16 -20.63 39.20
CA VAL A 130 57.40 -20.66 40.65
C VAL A 130 57.93 -22.04 41.07
N GLU A 131 57.29 -23.12 40.65
CA GLU A 131 57.73 -24.50 40.94
C GLU A 131 59.18 -24.75 40.48
N LEU A 132 59.53 -24.35 39.26
CA LEU A 132 60.89 -24.42 38.74
C LEU A 132 61.89 -23.61 39.58
N SER A 133 61.49 -22.43 40.06
CA SER A 133 62.33 -21.60 40.92
C SER A 133 62.59 -22.26 42.28
N MET A 134 61.57 -22.87 42.89
CA MET A 134 61.69 -23.59 44.15
C MET A 134 62.57 -24.83 44.01
N ALA A 135 62.35 -25.63 42.95
CA ALA A 135 63.17 -26.80 42.66
C ALA A 135 64.66 -26.45 42.48
N ARG A 136 64.98 -25.31 41.86
CA ARG A 136 66.38 -24.82 41.78
C ARG A 136 66.95 -24.49 43.15
N VAL A 137 66.19 -23.84 44.02
CA VAL A 137 66.65 -23.50 45.39
C VAL A 137 66.91 -24.76 46.21
N ASP A 138 66.04 -25.77 46.11
CA ASP A 138 66.20 -27.02 46.85
C ASP A 138 67.42 -27.83 46.38
N LEU A 139 67.72 -27.81 45.07
CA LEU A 139 68.95 -28.40 44.53
C LEU A 139 70.21 -27.67 45.03
N SER A 140 70.18 -26.33 45.11
CA SER A 140 71.31 -25.54 45.63
C SER A 140 71.57 -25.74 47.13
N LYS A 141 70.59 -26.21 47.90
CA LYS A 141 70.75 -26.54 49.34
C LYS A 141 71.31 -27.95 49.59
N LYS A 142 71.35 -28.80 48.56
CA LYS A 142 71.77 -30.22 48.65
C LYS A 142 73.23 -30.45 48.25
N ASN A 143 73.91 -29.43 47.72
CA ASN A 143 75.34 -29.38 47.43
C ASN A 143 76.03 -28.47 48.45
#